data_AF-A0A502FAI7-F1
#
_entry.id   AF-A0A502FAI7-F1
#
_cell.length_a   1.000
_cell.length_b   1.000
_cell.length_c   1.000
_cell.angle_alpha   90.00
_cell.angle_beta   90.00
_cell.angle_gamma   90.00
#
_symmetry.space_group_name_H-M   'P 1'
#
loop_
_entity.id
_entity.type
_entity.pdbx_description
1 polymer ?
#
loop_
_entity_poly.entity_id
_entity_poly.type
_entity_poly.pdbx_seq_one_letter_code
_entity_poly.pdbx_strand_id
1 'polypeptide(L)'
;MSISISGLLCTVCRSDRLNHGSDTLTCRTCGQDHPVLGGVPVMFNAVAVNSEAGAEDDLASRQVAGAFDLPDDPLTLLRIRTMLRMKVRFGNLLVQAESQQFLHRVRNSGHEVEAARVPRGDTNTVRDMVAVPRYRWTKDYLPRRFLPSVPILANIRLENVGAVPLYRSGEGCAQVALRWQHRDGASVPAPDMRTPLPIDLAPGCAVTIAIHIAPPERTGAYLLTATLVQENVRWLDEGALTLAVKVSGDVPGPVPEGWLVRPDPPASYDADHDLGCALLQDWLRRHASPRPRVLEVGGNAAPMLARLSEGFGTDLVNADVDLLGLQIARLRDLQRGAGLHHVCADAFDLPFPSGHFDAIVIFASLHHFPEPDALLERLRHRLRPGGFIGLFCEPVGHVWPGAVHPAFLTELERGVNEQSFSLREYELMFRRADLKAAEVEVDMNSLKARLVHAQPDGAR
;
A
#
# COMPACT_ATOMS: atom_id res chain seq x y z
N MET A 1 15.68 18.03 22.71
CA MET A 1 16.79 17.96 21.72
C MET A 1 16.20 18.25 20.35
N SER A 2 16.87 19.06 19.54
CA SER A 2 16.45 19.39 18.17
C SER A 2 16.35 18.12 17.31
N ILE A 3 15.21 17.90 16.65
CA ILE A 3 14.99 16.77 15.73
C ILE A 3 15.54 17.19 14.37
N SER A 4 16.81 16.92 14.10
CA SER A 4 17.38 17.15 12.78
C SER A 4 17.34 15.84 11.98
N ILE A 5 16.47 15.77 10.97
CA ILE A 5 16.41 14.68 10.00
C ILE A 5 17.17 15.15 8.76
N SER A 6 18.21 14.42 8.37
CA SER A 6 19.03 14.77 7.20
C SER A 6 18.19 14.85 5.94
N GLY A 7 18.35 15.93 5.17
CA GLY A 7 17.69 16.11 3.88
C GLY A 7 16.19 16.39 3.92
N LEU A 8 15.58 16.65 5.07
CA LEU A 8 14.15 16.98 5.14
C LEU A 8 13.85 18.33 4.46
N LEU A 9 12.84 18.37 3.59
CA LEU A 9 12.43 19.55 2.82
C LEU A 9 11.05 20.06 3.23
N CYS A 10 10.80 21.36 3.09
CA CYS A 10 9.46 21.92 3.20
C CYS A 10 8.52 21.32 2.13
N THR A 11 7.33 20.88 2.51
CA THR A 11 6.38 20.25 1.56
C THR A 11 5.76 21.23 0.57
N VAL A 12 5.84 22.54 0.86
CA VAL A 12 5.29 23.61 0.01
C VAL A 12 6.32 24.11 -1.01
N CYS A 13 7.48 24.60 -0.55
CA CYS A 13 8.47 25.22 -1.43
C CYS A 13 9.70 24.36 -1.72
N ARG A 14 9.79 23.15 -1.13
CA ARG A 14 10.93 22.21 -1.25
C ARG A 14 12.28 22.76 -0.80
N SER A 15 12.29 23.88 -0.09
CA SER A 15 13.50 24.41 0.56
C SER A 15 13.95 23.51 1.70
N ASP A 16 15.26 23.34 1.84
CA ASP A 16 15.95 22.65 2.93
C ASP A 16 16.13 23.54 4.18
N ARG A 17 15.72 24.82 4.11
CA ARG A 17 15.93 25.81 5.17
C ARG A 17 14.87 25.72 6.27
N LEU A 18 14.70 24.55 6.87
CA LEU A 18 13.83 24.33 8.02
C LEU A 18 14.51 24.76 9.33
N ASN A 19 13.82 25.57 10.13
CA ASN A 19 14.23 25.86 11.51
C ASN A 19 13.57 24.85 12.45
N HIS A 20 14.36 24.18 13.27
CA HIS A 20 13.91 23.07 14.10
C HIS A 20 13.55 23.55 15.51
N GLY A 21 12.24 23.70 15.78
CA GLY A 21 11.69 23.89 17.12
C GLY A 21 11.38 22.57 17.83
N SER A 22 10.90 22.66 19.08
CA SER A 22 10.39 21.49 19.83
C SER A 22 9.10 20.95 19.24
N ASP A 23 8.19 21.86 18.85
CA ASP A 23 6.80 21.54 18.49
C ASP A 23 6.45 21.96 17.05
N THR A 24 7.36 22.62 16.34
CA THR A 24 7.17 23.09 14.96
C THR A 24 8.48 23.08 14.18
N LEU A 25 8.42 22.73 12.89
CA LEU A 25 9.45 23.04 11.88
C LEU A 25 8.97 24.19 11.00
N THR A 26 9.67 25.32 11.02
CA THR A 26 9.30 26.50 10.22
C THR A 26 10.23 26.64 9.01
N CYS A 27 9.67 26.70 7.81
CA CYS A 27 10.42 26.96 6.60
C CYS A 27 10.83 28.44 6.51
N ARG A 28 12.14 28.72 6.48
CA ARG A 28 12.67 30.10 6.37
C ARG A 28 12.48 30.73 4.99
N THR A 29 12.06 29.96 3.99
CA THR A 29 11.85 30.45 2.62
C THR A 29 10.42 30.89 2.38
N CYS A 30 9.43 30.04 2.69
CA CYS A 30 8.01 30.36 2.46
C CYS A 30 7.21 30.66 3.73
N GLY A 31 7.81 30.51 4.92
CA GLY A 31 7.13 30.71 6.20
C GLY A 31 6.18 29.58 6.60
N GLN A 32 6.13 28.47 5.85
CA GLN A 32 5.28 27.34 6.18
C GLN A 32 5.71 26.69 7.50
N ASP A 33 4.75 26.51 8.39
CA ASP A 33 4.92 25.72 9.62
C ASP A 33 4.47 24.28 9.40
N HIS A 34 5.29 23.33 9.88
CA HIS A 34 4.98 21.90 9.96
C HIS A 34 4.96 21.49 11.44
N PRO A 35 3.85 20.97 11.97
CA PRO A 35 3.77 20.62 13.39
C PRO A 35 4.68 19.42 13.69
N VAL A 36 5.30 19.42 14.88
CA VAL A 36 6.10 18.33 15.42
C VAL A 36 5.38 17.78 16.62
N LEU A 37 4.83 16.58 16.47
CA LEU A 37 3.87 16.00 17.40
C LEU A 37 4.50 14.79 18.07
N GLY A 38 4.71 14.83 19.38
CA GLY A 38 5.43 13.76 20.09
C GLY A 38 6.87 13.59 19.60
N GLY A 39 7.44 14.63 18.99
CA GLY A 39 8.75 14.59 18.33
C GLY A 39 8.75 13.98 16.92
N VAL A 40 7.59 13.79 16.30
CA VAL A 40 7.45 13.34 14.92
C VAL A 40 6.98 14.52 14.06
N PRO A 41 7.78 14.99 13.08
CA PRO A 41 7.33 16.02 12.14
C PRO A 41 6.19 15.51 11.25
N VAL A 42 5.14 16.30 11.08
CA VAL A 42 4.03 16.02 10.17
C VAL A 42 4.20 16.85 8.89
N MET A 43 4.59 16.16 7.81
CA MET A 43 5.06 16.74 6.56
C MET A 43 4.02 16.55 5.45
N PHE A 44 2.91 17.27 5.56
CA PHE A 44 1.83 17.29 4.59
C PHE A 44 1.42 18.73 4.25
N ASN A 45 0.88 18.92 3.04
CA ASN A 45 0.29 20.19 2.64
C ASN A 45 -1.10 20.33 3.27
N ALA A 46 -1.25 21.26 4.22
CA ALA A 46 -2.47 21.51 5.00
C ALA A 46 -2.93 20.32 5.87
N VAL A 47 -2.59 20.39 7.15
CA VAL A 47 -3.01 19.43 8.18
C VAL A 47 -3.75 20.17 9.28
N ALA A 48 -4.90 19.63 9.69
CA ALA A 48 -5.58 20.10 10.89
C ALA A 48 -5.25 19.16 12.05
N VAL A 49 -4.78 19.73 13.16
CA VAL A 49 -4.48 18.99 14.40
C VAL A 49 -5.44 19.46 15.47
N ASN A 50 -6.20 18.53 16.03
CA ASN A 50 -7.11 18.80 17.14
C ASN A 50 -6.79 17.87 18.31
N SER A 51 -6.97 18.35 19.54
CA SER A 51 -6.97 17.51 20.73
C SER A 51 -8.40 17.32 21.19
N GLU A 52 -8.84 16.09 21.36
CA GLU A 52 -10.15 15.79 21.93
C GLU A 52 -10.09 15.82 23.46
N ALA A 53 -11.11 16.40 24.07
CA ALA A 53 -11.29 16.40 25.52
C ALA A 53 -12.05 15.12 25.90
N GLY A 54 -11.42 14.24 26.69
CA GLY A 54 -12.03 12.98 27.11
C GLY A 54 -11.28 12.29 28.24
N ALA A 55 -12.04 11.69 29.15
CA ALA A 55 -11.56 10.77 30.16
C ALA A 55 -11.45 9.36 29.55
N GLU A 56 -10.41 9.13 28.75
CA GLU A 56 -9.99 7.75 28.50
C GLU A 56 -9.35 7.23 29.80
N ASP A 57 -9.78 6.04 30.22
CA ASP A 57 -9.17 5.31 31.34
C ASP A 57 -7.69 5.07 31.04
N ASP A 58 -6.85 5.02 32.07
CA ASP A 58 -5.44 4.65 31.93
C ASP A 58 -5.28 3.24 31.32
N LEU A 59 -6.35 2.44 31.30
CA LEU A 59 -6.41 1.12 30.67
C LEU A 59 -5.92 1.12 29.21
N ALA A 60 -6.44 1.99 28.34
CA ALA A 60 -6.03 2.02 26.93
C ALA A 60 -4.53 2.37 26.78
N SER A 61 -4.03 3.27 27.63
CA SER A 61 -2.61 3.64 27.64
C SER A 61 -1.72 2.48 28.12
N ARG A 62 -2.15 1.74 29.15
CA ARG A 62 -1.46 0.54 29.63
C ARG A 62 -1.48 -0.59 28.61
N GLN A 63 -2.60 -0.79 27.92
CA GLN A 63 -2.74 -1.78 26.86
C GLN A 63 -1.80 -1.50 25.69
N VAL A 64 -1.72 -0.24 25.24
CA VAL A 64 -0.74 0.17 24.22
C VAL A 64 0.69 0.02 24.74
N ALA A 65 0.98 0.42 25.98
CA ALA A 65 2.32 0.26 26.55
C ALA A 65 2.75 -1.23 26.57
N GLY A 66 1.87 -2.12 27.05
CA GLY A 66 2.10 -3.55 27.10
C GLY A 66 2.27 -4.20 25.72
N ALA A 67 1.52 -3.74 24.71
CA ALA A 67 1.64 -4.26 23.33
C ALA A 67 2.99 -3.95 22.67
N PHE A 68 3.74 -2.96 23.18
CA PHE A 68 4.98 -2.49 22.57
C PHE A 68 6.20 -2.56 23.49
N ASP A 69 6.08 -3.30 24.61
CA ASP A 69 7.09 -3.45 25.65
C ASP A 69 7.58 -2.13 26.25
N LEU A 70 6.68 -1.14 26.34
CA LEU A 70 6.96 0.13 27.00
C LEU A 70 6.71 0.01 28.53
N PRO A 71 7.49 0.70 29.37
CA PRO A 71 7.31 0.68 30.82
C PRO A 71 5.93 1.20 31.24
N ASP A 72 5.32 0.51 32.21
CA ASP A 72 4.11 0.96 32.89
C ASP A 72 4.47 1.97 34.00
N ASP A 73 4.97 3.13 33.59
CA ASP A 73 5.32 4.23 34.49
C ASP A 73 4.48 5.50 34.18
N PRO A 74 4.25 6.39 35.18
CA PRO A 74 3.37 7.54 35.01
C PRO A 74 3.75 8.48 33.86
N LEU A 75 5.03 8.61 33.52
CA LEU A 75 5.48 9.48 32.44
C LEU A 75 5.19 8.85 31.07
N THR A 76 5.42 7.55 30.92
CA THR A 76 5.11 6.81 29.70
C THR A 76 3.61 6.80 29.43
N LEU A 77 2.79 6.47 30.43
CA LEU A 77 1.32 6.48 30.29
C LEU A 77 0.79 7.88 29.95
N LEU A 78 1.32 8.93 30.58
CA LEU A 78 0.92 10.31 30.26
C LEU A 78 1.24 10.70 28.80
N ARG A 79 2.38 10.23 28.27
CA ARG A 79 2.75 10.45 26.87
C ARG A 79 1.80 9.74 25.92
N ILE A 80 1.55 8.44 26.14
CA ILE A 80 0.64 7.64 25.31
C ILE A 80 -0.77 8.23 25.33
N ARG A 81 -1.29 8.59 26.51
CA ARG A 81 -2.60 9.23 26.64
C ARG A 81 -2.70 10.56 25.88
N THR A 82 -1.65 11.37 25.92
CA THR A 82 -1.59 12.60 25.12
C THR A 82 -1.66 12.29 23.63
N MET A 83 -0.94 11.26 23.16
CA MET A 83 -0.95 10.83 21.75
C MET A 83 -2.33 10.33 21.31
N LEU A 84 -3.02 9.52 22.12
CA LEU A 84 -4.36 8.99 21.82
C LEU A 84 -5.42 10.10 21.61
N ARG A 85 -5.30 11.20 22.36
CA ARG A 85 -6.17 12.38 22.27
C ARG A 85 -5.96 13.22 21.01
N MET A 86 -4.82 13.06 20.34
CA MET A 86 -4.48 13.85 19.18
C MET A 86 -5.12 13.27 17.94
N LYS A 87 -5.93 14.07 17.26
CA LYS A 87 -6.53 13.75 15.97
C LYS A 87 -5.91 14.60 14.89
N VAL A 88 -5.35 13.94 13.89
CA VAL A 88 -4.80 14.56 12.68
C VAL A 88 -5.78 14.34 11.55
N ARG A 89 -6.15 15.41 10.85
CA ARG A 89 -6.99 15.36 9.66
C ARG A 89 -6.18 15.68 8.41
N PHE A 90 -6.22 14.77 7.46
CA PHE A 90 -5.61 14.90 6.13
C PHE A 90 -6.66 15.26 5.08
N GLY A 91 -6.26 15.96 4.02
CA GLY A 91 -7.15 16.32 2.92
C GLY A 91 -7.53 15.14 2.01
N ASN A 92 -6.84 14.01 2.11
CA ASN A 92 -7.06 12.81 1.29
C ASN A 92 -7.75 11.71 2.13
N LEU A 93 -8.88 11.20 1.67
CA LEU A 93 -9.68 10.20 2.39
C LEU A 93 -8.98 8.84 2.55
N LEU A 94 -8.20 8.40 1.55
CA LEU A 94 -7.45 7.14 1.63
C LEU A 94 -6.33 7.25 2.66
N VAL A 95 -5.58 8.35 2.61
CA VAL A 95 -4.55 8.66 3.62
C VAL A 95 -5.20 8.74 5.01
N GLN A 96 -6.38 9.36 5.11
CA GLN A 96 -7.10 9.48 6.37
C GLN A 96 -7.55 8.12 6.93
N ALA A 97 -7.98 7.19 6.08
CA ALA A 97 -8.41 5.85 6.48
C ALA A 97 -7.22 5.00 6.95
N GLU A 98 -6.09 5.05 6.23
CA GLU A 98 -4.84 4.38 6.62
C GLU A 98 -4.28 4.92 7.93
N SER A 99 -4.30 6.25 8.13
CA SER A 99 -3.74 6.89 9.33
C SER A 99 -4.49 6.59 10.63
N GLN A 100 -5.61 5.86 10.57
CA GLN A 100 -6.45 5.50 11.71
C GLN A 100 -6.40 4.00 12.04
N GLN A 101 -5.53 3.23 11.37
CA GLN A 101 -5.49 1.78 11.50
C GLN A 101 -4.68 1.27 12.68
N PHE A 102 -3.78 2.07 13.28
CA PHE A 102 -2.88 1.61 14.34
C PHE A 102 -3.55 0.73 15.41
N LEU A 103 -4.56 1.26 16.12
CA LEU A 103 -5.23 0.54 17.19
C LEU A 103 -5.97 -0.71 16.68
N HIS A 104 -6.39 -0.73 15.41
CA HIS A 104 -6.98 -1.93 14.83
C HIS A 104 -5.94 -3.01 14.58
N ARG A 105 -4.80 -2.65 13.98
CA ARG A 105 -3.71 -3.59 13.67
C ARG A 105 -3.12 -4.18 14.94
N VAL A 106 -3.01 -3.39 16.02
CA VAL A 106 -2.61 -3.90 17.35
C VAL A 106 -3.59 -4.97 17.86
N ARG A 107 -4.90 -4.76 17.69
CA ARG A 107 -5.92 -5.77 18.04
C ARG A 107 -5.82 -7.03 17.19
N ASN A 108 -5.63 -6.87 15.88
CA ASN A 108 -5.49 -8.02 14.95
C ASN A 108 -4.21 -8.83 15.25
N SER A 109 -3.22 -8.21 15.90
CA SER A 109 -2.00 -8.88 16.38
C SER A 109 -2.20 -9.64 17.70
N GLY A 110 -3.43 -9.72 18.22
CA GLY A 110 -3.78 -10.48 19.42
C GLY A 110 -3.72 -9.69 20.73
N HIS A 111 -3.47 -8.37 20.69
CA HIS A 111 -3.45 -7.54 21.89
C HIS A 111 -4.84 -6.95 22.20
N GLU A 112 -5.22 -6.94 23.47
CA GLU A 112 -6.45 -6.27 23.91
C GLU A 112 -6.24 -4.75 23.96
N VAL A 113 -6.92 -4.00 23.10
CA VAL A 113 -6.92 -2.52 23.11
C VAL A 113 -8.36 -2.02 22.95
N GLU A 114 -8.81 -1.14 23.84
CA GLU A 114 -10.19 -0.62 23.81
C GLU A 114 -10.49 0.13 22.50
N ALA A 115 -11.67 -0.11 21.92
CA ALA A 115 -12.08 0.48 20.65
C ALA A 115 -12.94 1.73 20.86
N ALA A 116 -12.72 2.76 20.04
CA ALA A 116 -13.77 3.74 19.78
C ALA A 116 -14.98 3.02 19.17
N ARG A 117 -16.19 3.23 19.72
CA ARG A 117 -17.43 2.68 19.17
C ARG A 117 -17.61 3.18 17.74
N VAL A 118 -17.40 2.32 16.75
CA VAL A 118 -17.78 2.60 15.37
C VAL A 118 -19.31 2.60 15.32
N PRO A 119 -19.97 3.69 14.91
CA PRO A 119 -21.41 3.68 14.70
C PRO A 119 -21.73 2.59 13.67
N ARG A 120 -22.57 1.63 14.05
CA ARG A 120 -23.20 0.76 13.05
C ARG A 120 -24.12 1.64 12.22
N GLY A 121 -23.76 1.88 10.98
CA GLY A 121 -24.67 2.50 10.02
C GLY A 121 -25.88 1.59 9.86
N ASP A 122 -27.08 2.12 10.09
CA ASP A 122 -28.33 1.41 9.82
C ASP A 122 -28.38 1.03 8.33
N THR A 123 -28.22 -0.25 8.03
CA THR A 123 -28.42 -0.79 6.68
C THR A 123 -29.91 -1.04 6.46
N ASN A 124 -30.68 0.04 6.36
CA ASN A 124 -32.01 -0.04 5.76
C ASN A 124 -32.16 1.09 4.76
N THR A 125 -31.49 0.95 3.63
CA THR A 125 -31.62 1.84 2.48
C THR A 125 -32.31 1.09 1.35
N VAL A 126 -33.48 1.59 0.96
CA VAL A 126 -34.10 1.23 -0.32
C VAL A 126 -33.06 1.50 -1.40
N ARG A 127 -32.71 0.49 -2.20
CA ARG A 127 -31.72 0.63 -3.26
C ARG A 127 -32.29 1.53 -4.36
N ASP A 128 -31.56 2.56 -4.73
CA ASP A 128 -31.91 3.36 -5.89
C ASP A 128 -31.54 2.58 -7.16
N MET A 129 -32.55 1.96 -7.75
CA MET A 129 -32.43 1.21 -9.00
C MET A 129 -32.73 2.07 -10.24
N VAL A 130 -33.15 3.32 -10.05
CA VAL A 130 -33.47 4.26 -11.13
C VAL A 130 -32.21 5.00 -11.57
N ALA A 131 -31.43 5.51 -10.61
CA ALA A 131 -30.17 6.16 -10.89
C ALA A 131 -29.18 5.19 -11.56
N VAL A 132 -28.45 5.69 -12.55
CA VAL A 132 -27.44 4.91 -13.27
C VAL A 132 -26.10 5.06 -12.55
N PRO A 133 -25.52 3.98 -11.99
CA PRO A 133 -24.17 4.03 -11.43
C PRO A 133 -23.14 4.40 -12.49
N ARG A 134 -22.09 5.11 -12.09
CA ARG A 134 -20.97 5.45 -12.98
C ARG A 134 -19.67 4.98 -12.37
N TYR A 135 -18.78 4.50 -13.20
CA TYR A 135 -17.50 3.98 -12.76
C TYR A 135 -16.41 4.33 -13.76
N ARG A 136 -15.16 4.15 -13.32
CA ARG A 136 -13.99 4.26 -14.17
C ARG A 136 -12.98 3.18 -13.79
N TRP A 137 -12.38 2.53 -14.79
CA TRP A 137 -11.19 1.73 -14.59
C TRP A 137 -9.98 2.64 -14.39
N THR A 138 -9.29 2.52 -13.27
CA THR A 138 -8.11 3.33 -12.95
C THR A 138 -6.81 2.58 -13.23
N LYS A 139 -6.85 1.24 -13.22
CA LYS A 139 -5.68 0.40 -13.48
C LYS A 139 -6.07 -0.94 -14.09
N ASP A 140 -5.21 -1.47 -14.95
CA ASP A 140 -5.29 -2.86 -15.41
C ASP A 140 -3.93 -3.56 -15.29
N TYR A 141 -3.96 -4.78 -14.76
CA TYR A 141 -2.84 -5.73 -14.78
C TYR A 141 -3.13 -6.91 -15.71
N LEU A 142 -4.00 -6.69 -16.70
CA LEU A 142 -4.45 -7.70 -17.64
C LEU A 142 -3.32 -8.11 -18.59
N PRO A 143 -3.01 -9.41 -18.74
CA PRO A 143 -2.06 -9.87 -19.74
C PRO A 143 -2.47 -9.42 -21.14
N ARG A 144 -1.48 -9.18 -22.00
CA ARG A 144 -1.71 -8.90 -23.43
C ARG A 144 -1.70 -10.17 -24.28
N ARG A 145 -1.30 -11.30 -23.69
CA ARG A 145 -1.24 -12.61 -24.34
C ARG A 145 -1.84 -13.68 -23.41
N PHE A 146 -2.60 -14.60 -23.99
CA PHE A 146 -3.33 -15.66 -23.28
C PHE A 146 -3.14 -17.01 -23.94
N LEU A 147 -3.08 -18.08 -23.14
CA LEU A 147 -3.13 -19.45 -23.64
C LEU A 147 -4.58 -19.78 -24.03
N PRO A 148 -4.79 -20.58 -25.09
CA PRO A 148 -6.15 -20.97 -25.50
C PRO A 148 -6.81 -21.83 -24.42
N SER A 149 -8.07 -21.51 -24.08
CA SER A 149 -8.91 -22.26 -23.13
C SER A 149 -8.37 -22.40 -21.70
N VAL A 150 -7.28 -21.71 -21.33
CA VAL A 150 -6.72 -21.75 -19.97
C VAL A 150 -7.24 -20.54 -19.19
N PRO A 151 -8.17 -20.74 -18.23
CA PRO A 151 -8.67 -19.63 -17.44
C PRO A 151 -7.59 -19.09 -16.51
N ILE A 152 -7.60 -17.77 -16.29
CA ILE A 152 -6.69 -17.10 -15.37
C ILE A 152 -7.44 -16.09 -14.50
N LEU A 153 -6.76 -15.62 -13.46
CA LEU A 153 -7.12 -14.42 -12.71
C LEU A 153 -6.15 -13.29 -13.06
N ALA A 154 -6.65 -12.06 -13.10
CA ALA A 154 -5.84 -10.86 -13.20
C ALA A 154 -6.54 -9.69 -12.52
N ASN A 155 -5.75 -8.81 -11.91
CA ASN A 155 -6.26 -7.65 -11.20
C ASN A 155 -6.63 -6.51 -12.14
N ILE A 156 -7.79 -5.90 -11.87
CA ILE A 156 -8.23 -4.61 -12.43
C ILE A 156 -8.70 -3.71 -11.29
N ARG A 157 -8.45 -2.41 -11.39
CA ARG A 157 -8.86 -1.42 -10.38
C ARG A 157 -10.01 -0.57 -10.88
N LEU A 158 -11.03 -0.48 -10.05
CA LEU A 158 -12.30 0.18 -10.30
C LEU A 158 -12.50 1.33 -9.30
N GLU A 159 -12.99 2.48 -9.77
CA GLU A 159 -13.46 3.58 -8.94
C GLU A 159 -14.93 3.87 -9.23
N ASN A 160 -15.73 4.07 -8.17
CA ASN A 160 -17.08 4.59 -8.30
C ASN A 160 -17.04 6.12 -8.41
N VAL A 161 -17.23 6.65 -9.62
CA VAL A 161 -17.26 8.10 -9.91
C VAL A 161 -18.70 8.63 -9.99
N GLY A 162 -19.68 7.78 -9.68
CA GLY A 162 -21.10 8.12 -9.65
C GLY A 162 -21.55 8.73 -8.32
N ALA A 163 -22.85 9.04 -8.25
CA ALA A 163 -23.49 9.55 -7.04
C ALA A 163 -24.18 8.44 -6.20
N VAL A 164 -24.25 7.22 -6.73
CA VAL A 164 -24.91 6.07 -6.10
C VAL A 164 -23.92 4.92 -5.88
N PRO A 165 -24.08 4.10 -4.83
CA PRO A 165 -23.22 2.95 -4.58
C PRO A 165 -23.30 1.88 -5.69
N LEU A 166 -22.21 1.15 -5.89
CA LEU A 166 -22.21 -0.12 -6.61
C LEU A 166 -22.34 -1.25 -5.58
N TYR A 167 -23.45 -1.97 -5.59
CA TYR A 167 -23.73 -3.01 -4.60
C TYR A 167 -23.07 -4.33 -4.96
N ARG A 168 -22.48 -5.03 -3.99
CA ARG A 168 -21.79 -6.31 -4.19
C ARG A 168 -22.72 -7.51 -4.33
N SER A 169 -23.90 -7.45 -3.70
CA SER A 169 -24.83 -8.57 -3.58
C SER A 169 -26.27 -8.08 -3.58
N GLY A 170 -27.25 -8.98 -3.66
CA GLY A 170 -28.68 -8.65 -3.71
C GLY A 170 -29.16 -8.20 -5.10
N GLU A 171 -30.42 -7.75 -5.18
CA GLU A 171 -31.03 -7.31 -6.44
C GLU A 171 -30.23 -6.15 -7.07
N GLY A 172 -29.92 -6.28 -8.35
CA GLY A 172 -29.16 -5.26 -9.07
C GLY A 172 -27.72 -5.12 -8.62
N CYS A 173 -27.09 -6.18 -8.10
CA CYS A 173 -25.67 -6.13 -7.77
C CYS A 173 -24.81 -5.86 -9.01
N ALA A 174 -23.71 -5.16 -8.81
CA ALA A 174 -22.73 -4.91 -9.85
C ALA A 174 -21.75 -6.07 -9.95
N GLN A 175 -21.49 -6.52 -11.18
CA GLN A 175 -20.48 -7.54 -11.47
C GLN A 175 -19.62 -7.09 -12.64
N VAL A 176 -18.35 -7.49 -12.62
CA VAL A 176 -17.46 -7.33 -13.77
C VAL A 176 -17.77 -8.43 -14.78
N ALA A 177 -18.01 -8.04 -16.02
CA ALA A 177 -18.26 -8.94 -17.13
C ALA A 177 -17.23 -8.70 -18.24
N LEU A 178 -16.88 -9.78 -18.94
CA LEU A 178 -15.93 -9.76 -20.04
C LEU A 178 -16.61 -10.13 -21.35
N ARG A 179 -16.24 -9.42 -22.42
CA ARG A 179 -16.65 -9.74 -23.79
C ARG A 179 -15.42 -9.96 -24.66
N TRP A 180 -15.45 -11.04 -25.44
CA TRP A 180 -14.44 -11.34 -26.44
C TRP A 180 -15.00 -11.04 -27.83
N GLN A 181 -14.23 -10.31 -28.62
CA GLN A 181 -14.57 -10.00 -30.00
C GLN A 181 -13.36 -10.27 -30.91
N HIS A 182 -13.63 -10.64 -32.15
CA HIS A 182 -12.64 -10.57 -33.22
C HIS A 182 -12.26 -9.11 -33.50
N ARG A 183 -11.14 -8.86 -34.20
CA ARG A 183 -10.69 -7.49 -34.51
C ARG A 183 -11.64 -6.68 -35.39
N ASP A 184 -12.53 -7.37 -36.12
CA ASP A 184 -13.61 -6.76 -36.89
C ASP A 184 -14.86 -6.44 -36.05
N GLY A 185 -14.84 -6.72 -34.74
CA GLY A 185 -15.91 -6.47 -33.79
C GLY A 185 -16.92 -7.62 -33.65
N ALA A 186 -16.78 -8.70 -34.42
CA ALA A 186 -17.67 -9.85 -34.30
C ALA A 186 -17.50 -10.56 -32.95
N SER A 187 -18.59 -10.82 -32.23
CA SER A 187 -18.57 -11.50 -30.93
C SER A 187 -18.04 -12.93 -31.05
N VAL A 188 -17.25 -13.33 -30.06
CA VAL A 188 -16.74 -14.69 -29.91
C VAL A 188 -17.57 -15.42 -28.86
N PRO A 189 -18.05 -16.65 -29.14
CA PRO A 189 -18.64 -17.49 -28.11
C PRO A 189 -17.64 -17.74 -26.99
N ALA A 190 -17.94 -17.22 -25.79
CA ALA A 190 -17.15 -17.42 -24.58
C ALA A 190 -18.11 -17.64 -23.41
N PRO A 191 -17.70 -18.36 -22.36
CA PRO A 191 -18.51 -18.48 -21.15
C PRO A 191 -18.82 -17.09 -20.55
N ASP A 192 -20.08 -16.84 -20.19
CA ASP A 192 -20.47 -15.64 -19.43
C ASP A 192 -19.96 -15.77 -17.99
N MET A 193 -18.68 -15.43 -17.79
CA MET A 193 -18.06 -15.39 -16.47
C MET A 193 -18.17 -13.99 -15.90
N ARG A 194 -18.92 -13.87 -14.81
CA ARG A 194 -19.06 -12.63 -14.05
C ARG A 194 -18.28 -12.71 -12.76
N THR A 195 -17.60 -11.63 -12.42
CA THR A 195 -16.85 -11.49 -11.17
C THR A 195 -17.58 -10.51 -10.25
N PRO A 196 -18.07 -10.95 -9.07
CA PRO A 196 -18.75 -10.05 -8.14
C PRO A 196 -17.77 -9.06 -7.51
N LEU A 197 -18.27 -7.89 -7.09
CA LEU A 197 -17.49 -6.99 -6.24
C LEU A 197 -17.24 -7.65 -4.86
N PRO A 198 -16.06 -7.42 -4.23
CA PRO A 198 -15.79 -7.94 -2.90
C PRO A 198 -16.61 -7.23 -1.81
N ILE A 199 -16.83 -5.91 -1.96
CA ILE A 199 -17.54 -5.03 -1.03
C ILE A 199 -18.50 -4.09 -1.78
N ASP A 200 -19.47 -3.52 -1.07
CA ASP A 200 -20.25 -2.40 -1.61
C ASP A 200 -19.32 -1.20 -1.84
N LEU A 201 -19.35 -0.62 -3.04
CA LEU A 201 -18.45 0.47 -3.40
C LEU A 201 -19.21 1.80 -3.38
N ALA A 202 -19.04 2.56 -2.31
CA ALA A 202 -19.64 3.88 -2.15
C ALA A 202 -19.07 4.90 -3.17
N PRO A 203 -19.79 6.00 -3.47
CA PRO A 203 -19.28 7.11 -4.28
C PRO A 203 -17.89 7.61 -3.83
N GLY A 204 -16.96 7.73 -4.77
CA GLY A 204 -15.58 8.15 -4.53
C GLY A 204 -14.65 7.06 -4.02
N CYS A 205 -15.16 5.86 -3.69
CA CYS A 205 -14.32 4.74 -3.29
C CYS A 205 -13.82 3.95 -4.50
N ALA A 206 -12.68 3.28 -4.32
CA ALA A 206 -12.06 2.43 -5.34
C ALA A 206 -11.60 1.09 -4.75
N VAL A 207 -11.59 0.05 -5.59
CA VAL A 207 -11.22 -1.32 -5.20
C VAL A 207 -10.50 -2.03 -6.34
N THR A 208 -9.55 -2.90 -5.99
CA THR A 208 -8.88 -3.80 -6.93
C THR A 208 -9.52 -5.18 -6.86
N ILE A 209 -9.81 -5.77 -8.02
CA ILE A 209 -10.56 -7.01 -8.15
C ILE A 209 -9.78 -7.96 -9.04
N ALA A 210 -9.52 -9.18 -8.55
CA ALA A 210 -9.01 -10.28 -9.36
C ALA A 210 -10.17 -10.86 -10.18
N ILE A 211 -10.21 -10.58 -11.48
CA ILE A 211 -11.29 -11.01 -12.38
C ILE A 211 -10.96 -12.31 -13.09
N HIS A 212 -11.98 -13.16 -13.27
CA HIS A 212 -11.85 -14.37 -14.10
C HIS A 212 -11.82 -14.02 -15.57
N ILE A 213 -10.84 -14.58 -16.28
CA ILE A 213 -10.70 -14.44 -17.72
C ILE A 213 -10.64 -15.85 -18.31
N ALA A 214 -11.62 -16.21 -19.14
CA ALA A 214 -11.62 -17.42 -19.94
C ALA A 214 -11.29 -17.07 -21.40
N PRO A 215 -10.06 -17.32 -21.87
CA PRO A 215 -9.67 -17.05 -23.25
C PRO A 215 -10.37 -18.00 -24.24
N PRO A 216 -10.68 -17.54 -25.47
CA PRO A 216 -11.19 -18.39 -26.54
C PRO A 216 -10.28 -19.58 -26.85
N GLU A 217 -10.86 -20.66 -27.37
CA GLU A 217 -10.11 -21.86 -27.78
C GLU A 217 -9.22 -21.59 -29.00
N ARG A 218 -9.71 -20.79 -29.95
CA ARG A 218 -8.99 -20.52 -31.19
C ARG A 218 -7.89 -19.48 -30.94
N THR A 219 -6.70 -19.77 -31.44
CA THR A 219 -5.61 -18.79 -31.47
C THR A 219 -5.91 -17.66 -32.44
N GLY A 220 -5.51 -16.44 -32.10
CA GLY A 220 -5.80 -15.27 -32.94
C GLY A 220 -5.60 -13.95 -32.20
N ALA A 221 -5.89 -12.86 -32.90
CA ALA A 221 -5.96 -11.54 -32.30
C ALA A 221 -7.41 -11.19 -31.98
N TYR A 222 -7.63 -10.65 -30.78
CA TYR A 222 -8.95 -10.38 -30.23
C TYR A 222 -8.99 -9.00 -29.59
N LEU A 223 -10.21 -8.49 -29.41
CA LEU A 223 -10.52 -7.42 -28.48
C LEU A 223 -11.14 -8.06 -27.24
N LEU A 224 -10.56 -7.74 -26.07
CA LEU A 224 -11.10 -8.09 -24.77
C LEU A 224 -11.67 -6.83 -24.14
N THR A 225 -12.99 -6.83 -23.88
CA THR A 225 -13.68 -5.71 -23.26
C THR A 225 -14.11 -6.08 -21.85
N ALA A 226 -13.65 -5.32 -20.86
CA ALA A 226 -14.12 -5.37 -19.47
C ALA A 226 -15.14 -4.25 -19.23
N THR A 227 -16.29 -4.61 -18.67
CA THR A 227 -17.40 -3.69 -18.37
C THR A 227 -18.07 -4.10 -17.05
N LEU A 228 -18.92 -3.24 -16.51
CA LEU A 228 -19.82 -3.61 -15.41
C LEU A 228 -21.21 -3.94 -15.94
N VAL A 229 -21.84 -4.92 -15.31
CA VAL A 229 -23.27 -5.21 -15.44
C VAL A 229 -23.93 -5.02 -14.09
N GLN A 230 -25.08 -4.35 -14.09
CA GLN A 230 -26.01 -4.34 -12.98
C GLN A 230 -26.98 -5.50 -13.19
N GLU A 231 -26.84 -6.57 -12.41
CA GLU A 231 -27.51 -7.85 -12.61
C GLU A 231 -29.03 -7.68 -12.81
N ASN A 232 -29.56 -8.29 -13.87
CA ASN A 232 -30.97 -8.25 -14.26
C ASN A 232 -31.54 -6.83 -14.55
N VAL A 233 -30.67 -5.82 -14.68
CA VAL A 233 -31.11 -4.43 -14.91
C VAL A 233 -30.50 -3.83 -16.18
N ARG A 234 -29.17 -3.69 -16.24
CA ARG A 234 -28.52 -2.97 -17.35
C ARG A 234 -27.02 -3.26 -17.48
N TRP A 235 -26.50 -3.06 -18.68
CA TRP A 235 -25.06 -2.95 -18.94
C TRP A 235 -24.59 -1.51 -18.71
N LEU A 236 -23.38 -1.35 -18.16
CA LEU A 236 -22.77 -0.06 -17.89
C LEU A 236 -21.56 0.17 -18.83
N ASP A 237 -21.83 0.20 -20.14
CA ASP A 237 -20.78 0.20 -21.18
C ASP A 237 -20.04 1.53 -21.36
N GLU A 238 -20.56 2.63 -20.83
CA GLU A 238 -19.93 3.96 -20.92
C GLU A 238 -18.50 3.98 -20.32
N GLY A 239 -18.24 3.14 -19.32
CA GLY A 239 -16.94 3.02 -18.66
C GLY A 239 -16.07 1.85 -19.14
N ALA A 240 -16.46 1.16 -20.22
CA ALA A 240 -15.81 -0.09 -20.60
C ALA A 240 -14.34 0.08 -21.04
N LEU A 241 -13.47 -0.84 -20.60
CA LEU A 241 -12.08 -0.93 -21.02
C LEU A 241 -11.95 -1.96 -22.14
N THR A 242 -11.50 -1.56 -23.33
CA THR A 242 -11.24 -2.48 -24.44
C THR A 242 -9.75 -2.56 -24.75
N LEU A 243 -9.23 -3.79 -24.79
CA LEU A 243 -7.81 -4.09 -25.00
C LEU A 243 -7.61 -4.99 -26.21
N ALA A 244 -6.62 -4.66 -27.03
CA ALA A 244 -6.13 -5.57 -28.05
C ALA A 244 -5.25 -6.65 -27.39
N VAL A 245 -5.62 -7.92 -27.58
CA VAL A 245 -4.96 -9.08 -26.96
C VAL A 245 -4.71 -10.18 -27.99
N LYS A 246 -3.78 -11.09 -27.66
CA LYS A 246 -3.47 -12.25 -28.50
C LYS A 246 -3.70 -13.56 -27.75
N VAL A 247 -4.41 -14.50 -28.36
CA VAL A 247 -4.48 -15.89 -27.90
C VAL A 247 -3.47 -16.69 -28.72
N SER A 248 -2.49 -17.31 -28.07
CA SER A 248 -1.43 -18.08 -28.73
C SER A 248 -0.88 -19.17 -27.82
N GLY A 249 -0.25 -20.21 -28.40
CA GLY A 249 0.45 -21.25 -27.64
C GLY A 249 1.76 -20.80 -26.98
N ASP A 250 2.20 -19.57 -27.25
CA ASP A 250 3.40 -18.97 -26.66
C ASP A 250 3.00 -17.80 -25.74
N VAL A 251 3.02 -18.06 -24.44
CA VAL A 251 2.76 -17.09 -23.37
C VAL A 251 3.79 -17.32 -22.27
N PRO A 252 4.35 -16.25 -21.68
CA PRO A 252 5.25 -16.40 -20.54
C PRO A 252 4.59 -17.18 -19.39
N GLY A 253 5.32 -18.12 -18.79
CA GLY A 253 4.84 -18.90 -17.64
C GLY A 253 4.53 -18.03 -16.40
N PRO A 254 3.90 -18.55 -15.34
CA PRO A 254 3.46 -17.74 -14.20
C PRO A 254 4.61 -17.15 -13.37
N VAL A 255 5.81 -17.74 -13.44
CA VAL A 255 7.02 -17.25 -12.76
C VAL A 255 7.88 -16.50 -13.79
N PRO A 256 8.25 -15.23 -13.54
CA PRO A 256 9.22 -14.51 -14.36
C PRO A 256 10.57 -15.23 -14.45
N GLU A 257 11.27 -15.03 -15.56
CA GLU A 257 12.57 -15.67 -15.78
C GLU A 257 13.59 -15.20 -14.73
N GLY A 258 14.32 -16.16 -14.16
CA GLY A 258 15.34 -15.90 -13.14
C GLY A 258 14.81 -15.66 -11.72
N TRP A 259 13.48 -15.71 -11.49
CA TRP A 259 12.92 -15.59 -10.15
C TRP A 259 12.95 -16.94 -9.44
N LEU A 260 13.53 -16.98 -8.23
CA LEU A 260 13.60 -18.19 -7.42
C LEU A 260 12.32 -18.31 -6.59
N VAL A 261 11.60 -19.43 -6.75
CA VAL A 261 10.42 -19.76 -5.94
C VAL A 261 10.74 -21.00 -5.10
N ARG A 262 10.73 -20.85 -3.78
CA ARG A 262 10.87 -21.95 -2.81
C ARG A 262 9.51 -22.63 -2.59
N PRO A 263 9.50 -23.95 -2.35
CA PRO A 263 8.26 -24.73 -2.26
C PRO A 263 7.50 -24.56 -0.95
N ASP A 264 8.17 -24.05 0.08
CA ASP A 264 7.60 -23.94 1.43
C ASP A 264 7.29 -22.47 1.77
N PRO A 265 6.14 -22.18 2.41
CA PRO A 265 5.88 -20.85 2.95
C PRO A 265 6.77 -20.57 4.18
N PRO A 266 6.91 -19.30 4.58
CA PRO A 266 7.58 -18.94 5.82
C PRO A 266 6.97 -19.65 7.03
N ALA A 267 7.81 -20.03 8.00
CA ALA A 267 7.35 -20.75 9.20
C ALA A 267 6.42 -19.92 10.09
N SER A 268 6.57 -18.60 10.09
CA SER A 268 5.73 -17.64 10.79
C SER A 268 5.91 -16.24 10.18
N TYR A 269 5.03 -15.30 10.56
CA TYR A 269 5.15 -13.89 10.19
C TYR A 269 6.51 -13.30 10.63
N ASP A 270 6.94 -13.59 11.86
CA ASP A 270 8.22 -13.11 12.38
C ASP A 270 9.42 -13.72 11.64
N ALA A 271 9.38 -15.03 11.34
CA ALA A 271 10.43 -15.69 10.58
C ALA A 271 10.57 -15.11 9.17
N ASP A 272 9.44 -14.70 8.56
CA ASP A 272 9.43 -14.03 7.26
C ASP A 272 10.14 -12.67 7.31
N HIS A 273 9.85 -11.89 8.36
CA HIS A 273 10.46 -10.57 8.58
C HIS A 273 11.94 -10.68 8.97
N ASP A 274 12.32 -11.71 9.73
CA ASP A 274 13.72 -12.01 10.06
C ASP A 274 14.53 -12.30 8.81
N LEU A 275 13.98 -13.10 7.88
CA LEU A 275 14.60 -13.34 6.58
C LEU A 275 14.70 -12.04 5.76
N GLY A 276 13.64 -11.25 5.69
CA GLY A 276 13.65 -9.96 5.02
C GLY A 276 14.72 -9.00 5.58
N CYS A 277 14.86 -8.95 6.90
CA CYS A 277 15.91 -8.17 7.56
C CYS A 277 17.32 -8.69 7.23
N ALA A 278 17.52 -10.01 7.21
CA ALA A 278 18.80 -10.62 6.86
C ALA A 278 19.20 -10.29 5.41
N LEU A 279 18.25 -10.38 4.47
CA LEU A 279 18.44 -9.99 3.07
C LEU A 279 18.75 -8.50 2.94
N LEU A 280 18.03 -7.63 3.65
CA LEU A 280 18.28 -6.20 3.65
C LEU A 280 19.70 -5.88 4.15
N GLN A 281 20.15 -6.51 5.24
CA GLN A 281 21.51 -6.33 5.74
C GLN A 281 22.58 -6.74 4.71
N ASP A 282 22.39 -7.90 4.07
CA ASP A 282 23.29 -8.37 3.02
C ASP A 282 23.32 -7.40 1.82
N TRP A 283 22.15 -6.96 1.35
CA TRP A 283 22.03 -6.03 0.23
C TRP A 283 22.64 -4.66 0.53
N LEU A 284 22.45 -4.12 1.74
CA LEU A 284 23.09 -2.88 2.16
C LEU A 284 24.61 -3.03 2.18
N ARG A 285 25.16 -4.13 2.72
CA ARG A 285 26.62 -4.37 2.74
C ARG A 285 27.22 -4.47 1.34
N ARG A 286 26.49 -5.08 0.38
CA ARG A 286 26.97 -5.28 -0.99
C ARG A 286 26.82 -4.07 -1.90
N HIS A 287 25.76 -3.27 -1.72
CA HIS A 287 25.33 -2.27 -2.71
C HIS A 287 25.22 -0.83 -2.19
N ALA A 288 25.19 -0.64 -0.87
CA ALA A 288 25.08 0.68 -0.26
C ALA A 288 26.44 1.23 0.20
N SER A 289 26.47 2.50 0.59
CA SER A 289 27.66 3.09 1.23
C SER A 289 27.84 2.52 2.66
N PRO A 290 29.05 2.62 3.26
CA PRO A 290 29.29 2.11 4.62
C PRO A 290 28.42 2.72 5.73
N ARG A 291 27.81 3.89 5.47
CA ARG A 291 26.83 4.56 6.33
C ARG A 291 25.63 4.94 5.48
N PRO A 292 24.76 3.96 5.16
CA PRO A 292 23.72 4.17 4.17
C PRO A 292 22.60 5.06 4.72
N ARG A 293 22.06 5.91 3.85
CA ARG A 293 20.79 6.59 4.11
C ARG A 293 19.66 5.67 3.68
N VAL A 294 18.86 5.21 4.65
CA VAL A 294 17.78 4.24 4.39
C VAL A 294 16.45 4.81 4.84
N LEU A 295 15.46 4.76 3.95
CA LEU A 295 14.07 5.08 4.24
C LEU A 295 13.24 3.80 4.28
N GLU A 296 12.50 3.56 5.34
CA GLU A 296 11.43 2.58 5.38
C GLU A 296 10.09 3.29 5.24
N VAL A 297 9.30 2.85 4.26
CA VAL A 297 7.94 3.32 4.02
C VAL A 297 6.96 2.32 4.61
N GLY A 298 6.05 2.78 5.46
CA GLY A 298 5.08 1.93 6.16
C GLY A 298 5.63 1.24 7.41
N GLY A 299 6.72 1.76 8.01
CA GLY A 299 7.36 1.11 9.17
C GLY A 299 6.56 1.23 10.48
N ASN A 300 5.63 2.20 10.57
CA ASN A 300 4.72 2.37 11.68
C ASN A 300 5.41 2.31 13.07
N ALA A 301 4.84 1.62 14.06
CA ALA A 301 5.34 1.49 15.44
C ALA A 301 6.50 0.47 15.62
N ALA A 302 6.75 -0.37 14.63
CA ALA A 302 7.76 -1.43 14.68
C ALA A 302 8.55 -1.54 13.36
N PRO A 303 9.23 -0.46 12.93
CA PRO A 303 9.98 -0.45 11.68
C PRO A 303 11.09 -1.50 11.72
N MET A 304 11.27 -2.23 10.62
CA MET A 304 12.34 -3.21 10.49
C MET A 304 13.73 -2.57 10.56
N LEU A 305 13.85 -1.29 10.18
CA LEU A 305 15.09 -0.53 10.36
C LEU A 305 15.55 -0.43 11.81
N ALA A 306 14.67 -0.54 12.79
CA ALA A 306 15.07 -0.57 14.20
C ALA A 306 16.00 -1.77 14.49
N ARG A 307 15.81 -2.89 13.79
CA ARG A 307 16.64 -4.10 13.88
C ARG A 307 18.02 -3.94 13.20
N LEU A 308 18.21 -2.87 12.42
CA LEU A 308 19.46 -2.57 11.71
C LEU A 308 20.29 -1.47 12.37
N SER A 309 19.72 -0.77 13.35
CA SER A 309 20.36 0.39 13.98
C SER A 309 21.71 0.05 14.63
N GLU A 310 21.88 -1.20 15.07
CA GLU A 310 23.16 -1.77 15.50
C GLU A 310 24.05 -2.11 14.28
N GLY A 311 24.81 -1.14 13.79
CA GLY A 311 25.90 -1.37 12.82
C GLY A 311 25.86 -0.55 11.53
N PHE A 312 24.73 0.10 11.19
CA PHE A 312 24.59 0.87 9.95
C PHE A 312 24.51 2.40 10.14
N GLY A 313 24.54 2.89 11.39
CA GLY A 313 24.55 4.32 11.71
C GLY A 313 23.15 4.89 11.98
N THR A 314 23.03 6.22 11.98
CA THR A 314 21.82 6.95 12.42
C THR A 314 20.99 7.56 11.29
N ASP A 315 21.41 7.40 10.03
CA ASP A 315 20.72 7.97 8.87
C ASP A 315 19.58 7.05 8.39
N LEU A 316 18.81 6.54 9.35
CA LEU A 316 17.66 5.68 9.15
C LEU A 316 16.40 6.52 9.36
N VAL A 317 15.44 6.41 8.44
CA VAL A 317 14.17 7.15 8.49
C VAL A 317 13.02 6.17 8.34
N ASN A 318 12.08 6.21 9.28
CA ASN A 318 10.78 5.55 9.20
C ASN A 318 9.72 6.59 8.80
N ALA A 319 9.04 6.37 7.68
CA ALA A 319 7.95 7.20 7.20
C ALA A 319 6.64 6.43 7.16
N ASP A 320 5.59 7.03 7.68
CA ASP A 320 4.22 6.49 7.68
C ASP A 320 3.19 7.63 7.68
N VAL A 321 1.95 7.33 7.35
CA VAL A 321 0.82 8.27 7.48
C VAL A 321 0.18 8.20 8.87
N ASP A 322 0.35 7.08 9.58
CA ASP A 322 -0.17 6.86 10.93
C ASP A 322 0.77 7.48 11.99
N LEU A 323 0.41 8.69 12.41
CA LEU A 323 1.18 9.44 13.40
C LEU A 323 1.27 8.72 14.75
N LEU A 324 0.20 8.06 15.21
CA LEU A 324 0.20 7.41 16.51
C LEU A 324 1.21 6.27 16.54
N GLY A 325 1.23 5.46 15.48
CA GLY A 325 2.24 4.42 15.30
C GLY A 325 3.67 4.97 15.36
N LEU A 326 3.96 6.03 14.60
CA LEU A 326 5.27 6.68 14.59
C LEU A 326 5.67 7.26 15.95
N GLN A 327 4.72 7.82 16.69
CA GLN A 327 4.96 8.34 18.04
C GLN A 327 5.30 7.22 19.04
N ILE A 328 4.63 6.07 18.93
CA ILE A 328 4.94 4.88 19.71
C ILE A 328 6.33 4.32 19.33
N ALA A 329 6.65 4.20 18.03
CA ALA A 329 8.01 3.79 17.60
C ALA A 329 9.09 4.67 18.23
N ARG A 330 8.89 6.00 18.19
CA ARG A 330 9.84 6.95 18.77
C ARG A 330 10.04 6.74 20.27
N LEU A 331 8.99 6.42 21.03
CA LEU A 331 9.13 6.11 22.45
C LEU A 331 10.00 4.88 22.68
N ARG A 332 9.80 3.84 21.88
CA ARG A 332 10.60 2.59 21.94
C ARG A 332 12.06 2.85 21.57
N ASP A 333 12.29 3.65 20.54
CA ASP A 333 13.64 3.96 20.06
C ASP A 333 14.43 4.80 21.06
N LEU A 334 13.78 5.76 21.73
CA LEU A 334 14.39 6.51 22.83
C LEU A 334 14.80 5.62 24.01
N GLN A 335 14.06 4.54 24.29
CA GLN A 335 14.39 3.60 25.36
C GLN A 335 15.55 2.68 24.98
N ARG A 336 15.61 2.26 23.71
CA ARG A 336 16.67 1.41 23.17
C ARG A 336 17.94 2.17 22.82
N GLY A 337 17.89 3.51 22.79
CA GLY A 337 18.98 4.35 22.29
C GLY A 337 19.19 4.19 20.78
N ALA A 338 18.16 3.79 20.04
CA ALA A 338 18.24 3.57 18.60
C ALA A 338 18.29 4.92 17.84
N GLY A 339 19.17 5.00 16.85
CA GLY A 339 19.34 6.18 16.00
C GLY A 339 18.38 6.20 14.81
N LEU A 340 17.07 6.08 15.05
CA LEU A 340 16.04 6.08 14.01
C LEU A 340 15.22 7.38 14.06
N HIS A 341 15.02 7.97 12.89
CA HIS A 341 14.16 9.14 12.73
C HIS A 341 12.76 8.72 12.28
N HIS A 342 11.72 9.41 12.75
CA HIS A 342 10.34 9.17 12.33
C HIS A 342 9.77 10.42 11.68
N VAL A 343 9.06 10.26 10.57
CA VAL A 343 8.40 11.35 9.86
C VAL A 343 7.00 10.91 9.44
N CYS A 344 5.99 11.73 9.74
CA CYS A 344 4.64 11.49 9.25
C CYS A 344 4.52 12.15 7.87
N ALA A 345 4.48 11.37 6.80
CA ALA A 345 4.54 11.86 5.42
C ALA A 345 3.82 10.94 4.43
N ASP A 346 3.36 11.52 3.32
CA ASP A 346 2.84 10.77 2.17
C ASP A 346 3.99 10.16 1.36
N ALA A 347 3.96 8.85 1.13
CA ALA A 347 4.95 8.14 0.33
C ALA A 347 4.94 8.58 -1.15
N PHE A 348 3.81 9.07 -1.68
CA PHE A 348 3.72 9.60 -3.04
C PHE A 348 4.35 11.00 -3.17
N ASP A 349 4.53 11.73 -2.07
CA ASP A 349 5.09 13.08 -2.06
C ASP A 349 6.15 13.31 -0.97
N LEU A 350 7.06 12.35 -0.83
CA LEU A 350 8.09 12.37 0.21
C LEU A 350 8.89 13.69 0.24
N PRO A 351 9.07 14.30 1.43
CA PRO A 351 9.76 15.58 1.62
C PRO A 351 11.29 15.43 1.63
N PHE A 352 11.85 14.73 0.63
CA PHE A 352 13.28 14.50 0.49
C PHE A 352 13.76 14.84 -0.94
N PRO A 353 15.02 15.25 -1.13
CA PRO A 353 15.58 15.50 -2.44
C PRO A 353 15.55 14.25 -3.34
N SER A 354 15.56 14.47 -4.64
CA SER A 354 15.92 13.42 -5.58
C SER A 354 17.36 12.95 -5.30
N GLY A 355 17.65 11.66 -5.50
CA GLY A 355 19.00 11.15 -5.29
C GLY A 355 19.46 11.05 -3.83
N HIS A 356 18.55 11.11 -2.86
CA HIS A 356 18.89 11.21 -1.45
C HIS A 356 19.21 9.86 -0.79
N PHE A 357 18.47 8.79 -1.08
CA PHE A 357 18.60 7.54 -0.34
C PHE A 357 19.50 6.52 -1.04
N ASP A 358 20.28 5.77 -0.25
CA ASP A 358 21.00 4.57 -0.70
C ASP A 358 20.01 3.42 -0.95
N ALA A 359 19.02 3.29 -0.07
CA ALA A 359 17.96 2.31 -0.18
C ALA A 359 16.63 2.88 0.31
N ILE A 360 15.54 2.49 -0.34
CA ILE A 360 14.18 2.69 0.15
C ILE A 360 13.56 1.32 0.31
N VAL A 361 13.02 1.00 1.47
CA VAL A 361 12.51 -0.33 1.80
C VAL A 361 11.03 -0.29 2.16
N ILE A 362 10.32 -1.35 1.81
CA ILE A 362 8.91 -1.54 2.11
C ILE A 362 8.75 -2.96 2.63
N PHE A 363 8.22 -3.10 3.84
CA PHE A 363 7.91 -4.38 4.46
C PHE A 363 6.41 -4.54 4.55
N ALA A 364 5.87 -5.57 3.89
CA ALA A 364 4.46 -5.94 3.92
C ALA A 364 3.51 -4.73 3.82
N SER A 365 3.80 -3.79 2.92
CA SER A 365 3.09 -2.50 2.86
C SER A 365 2.79 -2.04 1.43
N LEU A 366 3.48 -2.55 0.41
CA LEU A 366 3.27 -2.10 -0.97
C LEU A 366 1.84 -2.37 -1.45
N HIS A 367 1.26 -3.49 -1.03
CA HIS A 367 -0.09 -3.88 -1.37
C HIS A 367 -1.19 -2.97 -0.79
N HIS A 368 -0.89 -2.18 0.23
CA HIS A 368 -1.80 -1.17 0.75
C HIS A 368 -1.91 0.07 -0.15
N PHE A 369 -0.97 0.28 -1.09
CA PHE A 369 -0.99 1.46 -1.94
C PHE A 369 -1.92 1.30 -3.15
N PRO A 370 -2.83 2.26 -3.43
CA PRO A 370 -3.78 2.19 -4.56
C PRO A 370 -3.13 1.96 -5.92
N GLU A 371 -1.93 2.52 -6.11
CA GLU A 371 -1.18 2.48 -7.37
C GLU A 371 0.30 2.11 -7.09
N PRO A 372 0.60 0.82 -6.85
CA PRO A 372 1.94 0.39 -6.45
C PRO A 372 3.05 0.76 -7.45
N ASP A 373 2.78 0.64 -8.75
CA ASP A 373 3.74 0.99 -9.81
C ASP A 373 4.03 2.50 -9.86
N ALA A 374 3.01 3.35 -9.68
CA ALA A 374 3.20 4.79 -9.58
C ALA A 374 3.99 5.17 -8.31
N LEU A 375 3.75 4.48 -7.19
CA LEU A 375 4.55 4.67 -5.98
C LEU A 375 6.02 4.30 -6.25
N LEU A 376 6.27 3.12 -6.80
CA LEU A 376 7.63 2.66 -7.11
C LEU A 376 8.36 3.63 -8.04
N GLU A 377 7.67 4.23 -9.02
CA GLU A 377 8.23 5.28 -9.88
C GLU A 377 8.63 6.52 -9.06
N ARG A 378 7.77 7.00 -8.15
CA ARG A 378 8.07 8.14 -7.26
C ARG A 378 9.28 7.86 -6.37
N LEU A 379 9.33 6.69 -5.76
CA LEU A 379 10.42 6.25 -4.89
C LEU A 379 11.73 6.13 -5.66
N ARG A 380 11.70 5.62 -6.90
CA ARG A 380 12.86 5.51 -7.78
C ARG A 380 13.59 6.85 -7.95
N HIS A 381 12.87 7.96 -8.05
CA HIS A 381 13.50 9.29 -8.18
C HIS A 381 14.21 9.77 -6.91
N ARG A 382 13.90 9.19 -5.74
CA ARG A 382 14.53 9.53 -4.45
C ARG A 382 15.79 8.70 -4.18
N LEU A 383 16.07 7.68 -4.99
CA LEU A 383 17.30 6.89 -4.91
C LEU A 383 18.47 7.64 -5.54
N ARG A 384 19.64 7.59 -4.90
CA ARG A 384 20.90 7.98 -5.54
C ARG A 384 21.23 7.04 -6.70
N PRO A 385 22.14 7.43 -7.62
CA PRO A 385 22.69 6.50 -8.58
C PRO A 385 23.28 5.25 -7.89
N GLY A 386 22.87 4.07 -8.36
CA GLY A 386 23.23 2.78 -7.78
C GLY A 386 22.45 2.37 -6.52
N GLY A 387 21.52 3.20 -6.04
CA GLY A 387 20.60 2.84 -4.97
C GLY A 387 19.53 1.83 -5.41
N PHE A 388 18.80 1.27 -4.45
CA PHE A 388 17.79 0.24 -4.71
C PHE A 388 16.50 0.43 -3.90
N ILE A 389 15.39 -0.12 -4.41
CA ILE A 389 14.18 -0.35 -3.61
C ILE A 389 14.18 -1.80 -3.14
N GLY A 390 14.01 -2.03 -1.85
CA GLY A 390 13.83 -3.36 -1.28
C GLY A 390 12.36 -3.61 -0.95
N LEU A 391 11.75 -4.60 -1.57
CA LEU A 391 10.43 -5.10 -1.19
C LEU A 391 10.62 -6.36 -0.36
N PHE A 392 9.90 -6.47 0.75
CA PHE A 392 10.00 -7.60 1.66
C PHE A 392 8.63 -8.01 2.17
N CYS A 393 8.42 -9.32 2.30
CA CYS A 393 7.21 -9.91 2.86
C CYS A 393 5.92 -9.51 2.12
N GLU A 394 6.01 -9.31 0.80
CA GLU A 394 4.85 -8.88 0.00
C GLU A 394 3.96 -10.09 -0.39
N PRO A 395 2.63 -10.01 -0.21
CA PRO A 395 1.73 -11.14 -0.41
C PRO A 395 1.59 -11.50 -1.89
N VAL A 396 1.91 -12.74 -2.23
CA VAL A 396 1.83 -13.29 -3.58
C VAL A 396 0.56 -14.12 -3.76
N GLY A 397 -0.20 -13.80 -4.79
CA GLY A 397 -1.38 -14.55 -5.21
C GLY A 397 -2.54 -13.64 -5.60
N HIS A 398 -3.67 -14.27 -5.95
CA HIS A 398 -4.92 -13.56 -6.14
C HIS A 398 -5.88 -13.97 -5.04
N VAL A 399 -6.52 -12.98 -4.41
CA VAL A 399 -7.59 -13.22 -3.45
C VAL A 399 -8.91 -13.23 -4.22
N TRP A 400 -9.50 -14.41 -4.38
CA TRP A 400 -10.74 -14.57 -5.14
C TRP A 400 -11.95 -14.04 -4.35
N PRO A 401 -12.82 -13.16 -4.91
CA PRO A 401 -14.00 -12.61 -4.22
C PRO A 401 -14.97 -13.65 -3.61
N GLY A 402 -15.01 -14.87 -4.13
CA GLY A 402 -15.83 -15.97 -3.59
C GLY A 402 -15.16 -16.79 -2.49
N ALA A 403 -13.88 -16.55 -2.18
CA ALA A 403 -13.09 -17.28 -1.20
C ALA A 403 -12.14 -16.33 -0.43
N VAL A 404 -12.62 -15.11 -0.13
CA VAL A 404 -11.84 -14.08 0.56
C VAL A 404 -11.75 -14.38 2.05
N HIS A 405 -10.55 -14.27 2.62
CA HIS A 405 -10.37 -14.36 4.06
C HIS A 405 -11.14 -13.22 4.78
N PRO A 406 -11.93 -13.48 5.85
CA PRO A 406 -12.76 -12.44 6.49
C PRO A 406 -12.01 -11.18 6.92
N ALA A 407 -10.74 -11.31 7.32
CA ALA A 407 -9.90 -10.16 7.67
C ALA A 407 -9.69 -9.22 6.46
N PHE A 408 -9.42 -9.75 5.28
CA PHE A 408 -9.23 -8.97 4.05
C PHE A 408 -10.49 -8.16 3.68
N LEU A 409 -11.68 -8.76 3.81
CA LEU A 409 -12.94 -8.04 3.61
C LEU A 409 -13.15 -6.94 4.64
N THR A 410 -12.81 -7.21 5.90
CA THR A 410 -12.98 -6.25 7.00
C THR A 410 -12.12 -5.00 6.80
N GLU A 411 -10.89 -5.15 6.29
CA GLU A 411 -10.03 -4.01 5.93
C GLU A 411 -10.66 -3.19 4.80
N LEU A 412 -11.09 -3.85 3.72
CA LEU A 412 -11.73 -3.17 2.60
C LEU A 412 -13.00 -2.40 3.00
N GLU A 413 -13.86 -2.99 3.84
CA GLU A 413 -15.09 -2.35 4.33
C GLU A 413 -14.82 -1.10 5.19
N ARG A 414 -13.62 -0.98 5.76
CA ARG A 414 -13.17 0.21 6.51
C ARG A 414 -12.54 1.28 5.63
N GLY A 415 -12.44 1.05 4.33
CA GLY A 415 -11.80 1.94 3.37
C GLY A 415 -10.27 1.83 3.34
N VAL A 416 -9.70 0.83 4.02
CA VAL A 416 -8.28 0.46 3.88
C VAL A 416 -8.12 -0.17 2.51
N ASN A 417 -7.09 0.23 1.78
CA ASN A 417 -6.81 -0.40 0.51
C ASN A 417 -5.99 -1.67 0.78
N GLU A 418 -6.47 -2.79 0.26
CA GLU A 418 -5.90 -4.12 0.54
C GLU A 418 -5.92 -4.92 -0.77
N GLN A 419 -4.78 -5.49 -1.15
CA GLN A 419 -4.54 -6.06 -2.48
C GLN A 419 -3.57 -7.24 -2.39
N SER A 420 -3.61 -8.13 -3.38
CA SER A 420 -2.56 -9.14 -3.55
C SER A 420 -2.34 -9.36 -5.03
N PHE A 421 -1.11 -9.68 -5.40
CA PHE A 421 -0.68 -9.71 -6.80
C PHE A 421 0.03 -11.01 -7.15
N SER A 422 -0.16 -11.46 -8.38
CA SER A 422 0.66 -12.54 -8.92
C SER A 422 2.08 -12.05 -9.24
N LEU A 423 3.04 -12.98 -9.38
CA LEU A 423 4.43 -12.64 -9.74
C LEU A 423 4.53 -11.88 -11.07
N ARG A 424 3.66 -12.17 -12.04
CA ARG A 424 3.60 -11.44 -13.31
C ARG A 424 3.05 -10.03 -13.19
N GLU A 425 2.17 -9.78 -12.22
CA GLU A 425 1.67 -8.45 -11.94
C GLU A 425 2.75 -7.60 -11.25
N TYR A 426 3.50 -8.17 -10.30
CA TYR A 426 4.70 -7.54 -9.75
C TYR A 426 5.72 -7.21 -10.84
N GLU A 427 6.06 -8.16 -11.72
CA GLU A 427 6.95 -7.90 -12.85
C GLU A 427 6.44 -6.77 -13.76
N LEU A 428 5.13 -6.72 -14.03
CA LEU A 428 4.51 -5.63 -14.79
C LEU A 428 4.64 -4.29 -14.07
N MET A 429 4.41 -4.24 -12.76
CA MET A 429 4.59 -3.02 -11.95
C MET A 429 6.02 -2.52 -12.00
N PHE A 430 6.99 -3.41 -11.82
CA PHE A 430 8.41 -3.05 -11.84
C PHE A 430 8.79 -2.45 -13.19
N ARG A 431 8.37 -3.07 -14.29
CA ARG A 431 8.61 -2.53 -15.63
C ARG A 431 7.93 -1.17 -15.86
N ARG A 432 6.68 -1.00 -15.41
CA ARG A 432 5.96 0.29 -15.52
C ARG A 432 6.62 1.40 -14.72
N ALA A 433 7.33 1.06 -13.65
CA ALA A 433 8.09 1.99 -12.83
C ALA A 433 9.53 2.27 -13.33
N ASP A 434 9.92 1.76 -14.51
CA ASP A 434 11.30 1.72 -15.02
C ASP A 434 12.30 1.09 -14.04
N LEU A 435 11.87 0.03 -13.36
CA LEU A 435 12.68 -0.74 -12.43
C LEU A 435 12.93 -2.15 -12.97
N LYS A 436 14.13 -2.66 -12.71
CA LYS A 436 14.51 -4.04 -12.94
C LYS A 436 14.64 -4.75 -11.60
N ALA A 437 14.04 -5.94 -11.49
CA ALA A 437 14.30 -6.84 -10.38
C ALA A 437 15.69 -7.48 -10.56
N ALA A 438 16.64 -7.11 -9.71
CA ALA A 438 18.01 -7.60 -9.77
C ALA A 438 18.20 -8.90 -9.00
N GLU A 439 17.51 -9.04 -7.87
CA GLU A 439 17.48 -10.25 -7.04
C GLU A 439 16.04 -10.44 -6.54
N VAL A 440 15.50 -11.66 -6.66
CA VAL A 440 14.14 -11.99 -6.24
C VAL A 440 14.11 -13.36 -5.58
N GLU A 441 13.53 -13.42 -4.39
CA GLU A 441 13.22 -14.66 -3.68
C GLU A 441 11.72 -14.67 -3.34
N VAL A 442 11.07 -15.79 -3.63
CA VAL A 442 9.66 -16.00 -3.32
C VAL A 442 9.53 -17.26 -2.47
N ASP A 443 9.04 -17.12 -1.25
CA ASP A 443 8.73 -18.24 -0.37
C ASP A 443 7.24 -18.50 -0.45
N MET A 444 6.82 -19.27 -1.46
CA MET A 444 5.42 -19.51 -1.84
C MET A 444 4.59 -18.23 -1.99
N ASN A 445 4.04 -17.73 -0.89
CA ASN A 445 3.13 -16.60 -0.81
C ASN A 445 3.80 -15.29 -0.37
N SER A 446 5.13 -15.23 -0.23
CA SER A 446 5.85 -14.06 0.26
C SER A 446 7.02 -13.68 -0.65
N LEU A 447 6.94 -12.51 -1.28
CA LEU A 447 7.93 -11.95 -2.20
C LEU A 447 8.95 -11.06 -1.47
N LYS A 448 10.23 -11.27 -1.78
CA LYS A 448 11.33 -10.35 -1.49
C LYS A 448 12.03 -9.98 -2.80
N ALA A 449 12.19 -8.69 -3.06
CA ALA A 449 12.76 -8.23 -4.31
C ALA A 449 13.67 -7.02 -4.11
N ARG A 450 14.87 -7.08 -4.71
CA ARG A 450 15.78 -5.93 -4.86
C ARG A 450 15.59 -5.32 -6.23
N LEU A 451 14.99 -4.14 -6.26
CA LEU A 451 14.70 -3.39 -7.48
C LEU A 451 15.75 -2.30 -7.69
N VAL A 452 16.25 -2.18 -8.92
CA VAL A 452 17.22 -1.14 -9.32
C VAL A 452 16.70 -0.40 -10.54
N HIS A 453 17.28 0.76 -10.84
CA HIS A 453 17.02 1.45 -12.11
C HIS A 453 17.22 0.51 -13.30
N ALA A 454 16.26 0.46 -14.21
CA ALA A 454 16.48 -0.14 -15.51
C ALA A 454 17.59 0.66 -16.24
N GLN A 455 18.67 0.00 -16.66
CA GLN A 455 19.66 0.61 -17.55
C GLN A 455 18.98 0.83 -18.92
N PRO A 456 19.21 1.95 -19.61
CA PRO A 456 18.77 2.09 -21.00
C PRO A 456 19.44 0.99 -21.83
N ASP A 457 18.66 0.29 -22.66
CA ASP A 457 19.15 -0.74 -23.56
C ASP A 457 20.31 -0.17 -24.41
N GLY A 458 21.56 -0.51 -24.08
CA GLY A 458 22.73 -0.07 -24.84
C GLY A 458 23.99 0.32 -24.04
N ALA A 459 23.95 0.44 -22.71
CA ALA A 459 25.17 0.62 -21.92
C ALA A 459 25.76 -0.73 -21.49
N ARG A 460 26.66 -1.28 -22.32
CA ARG A 460 27.60 -2.33 -21.92
C ARG A 460 29.00 -1.75 -21.82
#